data_AF-A0A486XH46-F1
#
_entry.id   AF-A0A486XH46-F1
#
_cell.length_a   1.000
_cell.length_b   1.000
_cell.length_c   1.000
_cell.angle_alpha   90.00
_cell.angle_beta   90.00
_cell.angle_gamma   90.00
#
_symmetry.space_group_name_H-M   'P 1'
#
loop_
_entity.id
_entity.type
_entity.pdbx_description
1 polymer ?
#
loop_
_entity_poly.entity_id
_entity_poly.type
_entity_poly.pdbx_seq_one_letter_code
_entity_poly.pdbx_strand_id
1 'polypeptide(L)'
;MIKRFFTAINQIILLLKKALIHIYTTICPGHKMVILLYFILFYQAWPVLFDKFTIEYQTYKNVDVIVQDYRMNGRLNKYKTIQQINNKCYYKHCGLLKNGEYKLSEIKFITIQGKEEIFSFCTNQQCFLNIDIERKKANLRYEAKLAAWVALCLIIISYIESLVGIRNERRKKSVSNIHL
;
A
#
# COMPACT_ATOMS: atom_id res chain seq x y z
N MET A 1 45.10 -9.40 -14.65
CA MET A 1 43.84 -9.92 -14.04
C MET A 1 42.67 -8.95 -14.18
N ILE A 2 42.84 -7.66 -13.86
CA ILE A 2 41.79 -6.60 -13.89
C ILE A 2 41.13 -6.39 -15.27
N LYS A 3 41.88 -6.41 -16.37
CA LYS A 3 41.30 -6.21 -17.73
C LYS A 3 40.22 -7.24 -18.10
N ARG A 4 40.42 -8.52 -17.75
CA ARG A 4 39.45 -9.59 -18.06
C ARG A 4 38.13 -9.46 -17.30
N PHE A 5 38.19 -8.91 -16.08
CA PHE A 5 37.01 -8.66 -15.24
C PHE A 5 36.12 -7.56 -15.84
N PHE A 6 36.71 -6.45 -16.29
CA PHE A 6 35.97 -5.39 -16.97
C PHE A 6 35.34 -5.84 -18.29
N THR A 7 36.02 -6.70 -19.07
CA THR A 7 35.46 -7.24 -20.31
C THR A 7 34.26 -8.14 -20.04
N ALA A 8 34.30 -8.97 -18.99
CA ALA A 8 33.20 -9.84 -18.61
C ALA A 8 31.97 -9.03 -18.14
N ILE A 9 32.17 -8.00 -17.32
CA ILE A 9 31.10 -7.09 -16.90
C ILE A 9 30.47 -6.40 -18.11
N ASN A 10 31.29 -5.89 -19.03
CA ASN A 10 30.80 -5.17 -20.19
C ASN A 10 29.98 -6.09 -21.13
N GLN A 11 30.38 -7.36 -21.28
CA GLN A 11 29.59 -8.34 -22.03
C GLN A 11 28.26 -8.68 -21.34
N ILE A 12 28.25 -8.83 -20.01
CA ILE A 12 27.02 -9.06 -19.24
C ILE A 12 26.06 -7.87 -19.41
N ILE A 13 26.56 -6.63 -19.33
CA ILE A 13 25.76 -5.41 -19.54
C ILE A 13 25.19 -5.36 -20.96
N LEU A 14 25.99 -5.73 -21.97
CA LEU A 14 25.54 -5.78 -23.37
C LEU A 14 24.46 -6.85 -23.60
N LEU A 15 24.59 -8.02 -22.98
CA LEU A 15 23.58 -9.07 -23.02
C LEU A 15 22.29 -8.64 -22.33
N LEU A 16 22.39 -8.03 -21.15
CA LEU A 16 21.24 -7.44 -20.45
C LEU A 16 20.54 -6.37 -21.30
N LYS A 17 21.30 -5.47 -21.94
CA LYS A 17 20.75 -4.46 -22.86
C LYS A 17 20.01 -5.10 -24.03
N LYS A 18 20.60 -6.11 -24.68
CA LYS A 18 19.96 -6.81 -25.81
C LYS A 18 18.68 -7.54 -25.37
N ALA A 19 18.72 -8.21 -24.21
CA ALA A 19 17.56 -8.87 -23.64
C ALA A 19 16.44 -7.84 -23.32
N LEU A 20 16.78 -6.72 -22.69
CA LEU A 20 15.84 -5.64 -22.38
C LEU A 20 15.21 -5.03 -23.64
N ILE A 21 16.02 -4.77 -24.68
CA ILE A 21 15.52 -4.23 -25.95
C ILE A 21 14.57 -5.23 -26.63
N HIS A 22 14.94 -6.51 -26.68
CA HIS A 22 14.09 -7.55 -27.26
C HIS A 22 12.78 -7.71 -26.49
N ILE A 23 12.83 -7.70 -25.16
CA ILE A 23 11.65 -7.71 -24.29
C ILE A 23 10.79 -6.47 -24.59
N TYR A 24 11.39 -5.28 -24.72
CA TYR A 24 10.66 -4.04 -24.98
C TYR A 24 9.98 -3.97 -26.37
N THR A 25 10.56 -4.63 -27.38
CA THR A 25 10.01 -4.66 -28.75
C THR A 25 9.00 -5.78 -28.98
N THR A 26 9.05 -6.87 -28.20
CA THR A 26 8.08 -7.99 -28.29
C THR A 26 6.85 -7.82 -27.40
N ILE A 27 6.91 -6.92 -26.42
CA ILE A 27 5.81 -6.63 -25.50
C ILE A 27 4.75 -5.76 -26.21
N CYS A 28 3.55 -6.33 -26.38
CA CYS A 28 2.37 -5.61 -26.87
C CYS A 28 2.09 -4.34 -26.03
N PRO A 29 1.53 -3.27 -26.63
CA PRO A 29 1.30 -2.00 -25.94
C PRO A 29 0.46 -2.13 -24.66
N GLY A 30 -0.47 -3.09 -24.59
CA GLY A 30 -1.25 -3.38 -23.37
C GLY A 30 -0.39 -3.84 -22.18
N HIS A 31 0.68 -4.60 -22.42
CA HIS A 31 1.58 -5.05 -21.36
C HIS A 31 2.47 -3.93 -20.81
N LYS A 32 2.81 -2.94 -21.64
CA LYS A 32 3.56 -1.75 -21.19
C LYS A 32 2.76 -0.97 -20.13
N MET A 33 1.44 -0.88 -20.32
CA MET A 33 0.53 -0.26 -19.34
C MET A 33 0.45 -1.06 -18.03
N VAL A 34 0.39 -2.39 -18.10
CA VAL A 34 0.37 -3.26 -16.91
C VAL A 34 1.67 -3.13 -16.11
N ILE A 35 2.82 -3.15 -16.80
CA ILE A 35 4.13 -2.99 -16.17
C ILE A 35 4.26 -1.59 -15.54
N LEU A 36 3.82 -0.54 -16.23
CA LEU A 36 3.83 0.82 -15.70
C LEU A 36 2.97 0.94 -14.43
N LEU A 37 1.74 0.39 -14.46
CA LEU A 37 0.84 0.38 -13.31
C LEU A 37 1.47 -0.37 -12.13
N TYR A 38 2.14 -1.50 -12.39
CA TYR A 38 2.88 -2.22 -11.35
C TYR A 38 3.97 -1.35 -10.72
N PHE A 39 4.80 -0.68 -11.51
CA PHE A 39 5.84 0.18 -10.97
C PHE A 39 5.28 1.32 -10.12
N ILE A 40 4.14 1.90 -10.49
CA ILE A 40 3.46 2.94 -9.71
C ILE A 40 2.98 2.37 -8.36
N LEU A 41 2.26 1.25 -8.38
CA LEU A 41 1.75 0.60 -7.16
C LEU A 41 2.88 0.15 -6.24
N PHE A 42 3.96 -0.38 -6.83
CA PHE A 42 5.12 -0.84 -6.12
C PHE A 42 5.89 0.33 -5.48
N TYR A 43 6.04 1.45 -6.20
CA TYR A 43 6.65 2.66 -5.66
C TYR A 43 5.88 3.20 -4.45
N GLN A 44 4.54 3.19 -4.51
CA GLN A 44 3.69 3.58 -3.38
C GLN A 44 3.82 2.62 -2.17
N ALA A 45 3.96 1.32 -2.41
CA ALA A 45 4.14 0.33 -1.36
C ALA A 45 5.57 0.26 -0.79
N TRP A 46 6.56 0.82 -1.50
CA TRP A 46 7.98 0.74 -1.16
C TRP A 46 8.30 1.19 0.27
N PRO A 47 7.85 2.36 0.77
CA PRO A 47 8.17 2.80 2.12
C PRO A 47 7.65 1.83 3.20
N VAL A 48 6.46 1.25 2.98
CA VAL A 48 5.83 0.28 3.89
C VAL A 48 6.59 -1.04 3.93
N LEU A 49 7.10 -1.50 2.79
CA LEU A 49 7.87 -2.75 2.68
C LEU A 49 9.25 -2.68 3.37
N PHE A 50 9.83 -1.48 3.48
CA PHE A 50 11.14 -1.24 4.08
C PHE A 50 11.10 -0.51 5.43
N ASP A 51 9.97 -0.61 6.15
CA ASP A 51 9.80 -0.04 7.49
C ASP A 51 9.96 1.47 7.61
N LYS A 52 9.87 2.18 6.49
CA LYS A 52 9.87 3.64 6.44
C LYS A 52 8.44 4.14 6.54
N PHE A 53 7.84 3.98 7.72
CA PHE A 53 6.55 4.56 8.05
C PHE A 53 6.71 6.03 8.41
N THR A 54 6.01 6.91 7.70
CA THR A 54 5.78 8.28 8.19
C THR A 54 4.75 8.20 9.31
N ILE A 55 5.17 8.56 10.53
CA ILE A 55 4.33 8.58 11.71
C ILE A 55 4.31 10.00 12.27
N GLU A 56 3.13 10.57 12.37
CA GLU A 56 2.92 11.89 12.96
C GLU A 56 1.88 11.79 14.07
N TYR A 57 2.02 12.61 15.10
CA TYR A 57 1.08 12.67 16.21
C TYR A 57 0.48 14.07 16.32
N GLN A 58 -0.84 14.13 16.43
CA GLN A 58 -1.56 15.38 16.70
C GLN A 58 -2.32 15.23 18.01
N THR A 59 -2.14 16.20 18.92
CA THR A 59 -2.76 16.16 20.24
C THR A 59 -3.70 17.34 20.41
N TYR A 60 -4.92 17.06 20.87
CA TYR A 60 -5.92 18.06 21.22
C TYR A 60 -6.27 17.91 22.70
N LYS A 61 -6.51 19.03 23.38
CA LYS A 61 -6.80 19.06 24.81
C LYS A 61 -8.19 19.60 25.06
N ASN A 62 -8.80 19.17 26.17
CA ASN A 62 -10.10 19.65 26.65
C ASN A 62 -11.18 19.56 25.56
N VAL A 63 -11.43 18.34 25.08
CA VAL A 63 -12.35 18.07 23.98
C VAL A 63 -13.62 17.42 24.52
N ASP A 64 -14.77 18.01 24.21
CA ASP A 64 -16.06 17.38 24.49
C ASP A 64 -16.42 16.43 23.35
N VAL A 65 -16.76 15.19 23.70
CA VAL A 65 -17.07 14.12 22.75
C VAL A 65 -18.35 13.39 23.10
N ILE A 66 -18.99 12.84 22.08
CA ILE A 66 -20.14 11.95 22.16
C ILE A 66 -19.69 10.58 21.68
N VAL A 67 -19.83 9.58 22.55
CA VAL A 67 -19.49 8.19 22.26
C VAL A 67 -20.75 7.38 22.04
N GLN A 68 -20.84 6.75 20.87
CA GLN A 68 -21.93 5.90 20.44
C GLN A 68 -21.36 4.64 19.79
N ASP A 69 -21.50 3.52 20.49
CA ASP A 69 -21.02 2.20 20.12
C ASP A 69 -19.53 2.22 19.77
N TYR A 70 -19.18 2.05 18.51
CA TYR A 70 -17.80 2.04 18.03
C TYR A 70 -17.38 3.38 17.43
N ARG A 71 -18.04 4.48 17.83
CA ARG A 71 -17.78 5.82 17.30
C ARG A 71 -17.61 6.86 18.40
N MET A 72 -16.66 7.77 18.18
CA MET A 72 -16.43 8.97 19.01
C MET A 72 -16.49 10.21 18.13
N ASN A 73 -17.48 11.06 18.36
CA ASN A 73 -17.62 12.33 17.65
C ASN A 73 -17.37 13.50 18.59
N GLY A 74 -16.82 14.58 18.07
CA GLY A 74 -16.52 15.76 18.88
C GLY A 74 -15.85 16.83 18.04
N ARG A 75 -15.81 18.05 18.57
CA ARG A 75 -15.15 19.17 17.92
C ARG A 75 -13.77 19.36 18.51
N LEU A 76 -12.73 19.23 17.69
CA LEU A 76 -11.35 19.34 18.13
C LEU A 76 -10.90 20.81 18.20
N ASN A 77 -11.37 21.63 17.27
CA ASN A 77 -11.17 23.08 17.26
C ASN A 77 -12.24 23.78 16.39
N LYS A 78 -12.07 25.07 16.09
CA LYS A 78 -13.02 25.83 15.27
C LYS A 78 -13.24 25.23 13.86
N TYR A 79 -12.29 24.48 13.33
CA TYR A 79 -12.28 24.04 11.92
C TYR A 79 -12.30 22.51 11.74
N LYS A 80 -11.94 21.74 12.75
CA LYS A 80 -11.73 20.29 12.67
C LYS A 80 -12.62 19.56 13.68
N THR A 81 -13.26 18.48 13.23
CA THR A 81 -14.04 17.55 14.05
C THR A 81 -13.46 16.15 13.95
N ILE A 82 -13.75 15.30 14.94
CA ILE A 82 -13.28 13.90 14.94
C ILE A 82 -13.86 13.14 13.74
N GLN A 83 -15.12 13.41 13.38
CA GLN A 83 -15.80 12.76 12.25
C GLN A 83 -15.12 13.03 10.91
N GLN A 84 -14.56 14.23 10.71
CA GLN A 84 -13.84 14.58 9.48
C GLN A 84 -12.48 13.87 9.36
N ILE A 85 -11.94 13.37 10.47
CA ILE A 85 -10.68 12.62 10.51
C ILE A 85 -10.98 11.14 10.39
N ASN A 86 -11.44 10.57 11.50
CA ASN A 86 -11.81 9.18 11.68
C ASN A 86 -12.42 9.05 13.08
N ASN A 87 -13.72 8.80 13.16
CA ASN A 87 -14.42 8.63 14.44
C ASN A 87 -14.45 7.18 14.92
N LYS A 88 -13.80 6.25 14.23
CA LYS A 88 -13.89 4.83 14.55
C LYS A 88 -13.08 4.47 15.79
N CYS A 89 -13.71 3.69 16.66
CA CYS A 89 -13.08 3.03 17.77
C CYS A 89 -13.00 1.51 17.54
N TYR A 90 -11.94 0.87 18.04
CA TYR A 90 -11.76 -0.58 17.91
C TYR A 90 -12.42 -1.38 19.04
N TYR A 91 -12.84 -0.69 20.10
CA TYR A 91 -13.56 -1.25 21.24
C TYR A 91 -14.97 -0.68 21.34
N LYS A 92 -15.91 -1.47 21.88
CA LYS A 92 -17.27 -1.00 22.16
C LYS A 92 -17.20 0.14 23.18
N HIS A 93 -18.03 1.15 22.99
CA HIS A 93 -18.01 2.40 23.75
C HIS A 93 -16.63 3.09 23.74
N CYS A 94 -15.83 2.83 22.71
CA CYS A 94 -14.43 3.25 22.61
C CYS A 94 -13.52 2.81 23.77
N GLY A 95 -13.94 1.82 24.58
CA GLY A 95 -13.26 1.42 25.82
C GLY A 95 -13.82 2.07 27.09
N LEU A 96 -14.79 2.98 26.97
CA LEU A 96 -15.54 3.54 28.10
C LEU A 96 -16.63 2.59 28.59
N LEU A 97 -17.21 2.90 29.74
CA LEU A 97 -18.23 2.04 30.38
C LEU A 97 -19.56 1.99 29.61
N LYS A 98 -19.96 3.09 28.94
CA LYS A 98 -21.24 3.19 28.24
C LYS A 98 -21.22 4.24 27.13
N ASN A 99 -22.27 4.28 26.34
CA ASN A 99 -22.55 5.40 25.43
C ASN A 99 -22.92 6.65 26.24
N GLY A 100 -22.52 7.82 25.74
CA GLY A 100 -22.79 9.10 26.40
C GLY A 100 -21.85 10.21 25.99
N GLU A 101 -22.01 11.34 26.67
CA GLU A 101 -21.17 12.52 26.52
C GLU A 101 -20.02 12.48 27.53
N TYR A 102 -18.82 12.77 27.06
CA TYR A 102 -17.61 12.71 27.86
C TYR A 102 -16.75 13.94 27.60
N LYS A 103 -16.15 14.46 28.66
CA LYS A 103 -15.11 15.47 28.56
C LYS A 103 -13.74 14.82 28.63
N LEU A 104 -13.02 14.90 27.52
CA LEU A 104 -11.65 14.38 27.42
C LEU A 104 -10.67 15.47 27.85
N SER A 105 -9.74 15.12 28.73
CA SER A 105 -8.60 15.98 29.04
C SER A 105 -7.66 16.07 27.84
N GLU A 106 -7.51 14.97 27.10
CA GLU A 106 -6.66 14.87 25.93
C GLU A 106 -7.18 13.83 24.93
N ILE A 107 -7.01 14.08 23.63
CA ILE A 107 -7.13 13.09 22.56
C ILE A 107 -5.94 13.21 21.61
N LYS A 108 -5.36 12.07 21.27
CA LYS A 108 -4.22 11.95 20.36
C LYS A 108 -4.63 11.20 19.10
N PHE A 109 -4.31 11.78 17.97
CA PHE A 109 -4.40 11.16 16.66
C PHE A 109 -3.01 10.74 16.21
N ILE A 110 -2.94 9.61 15.54
CA ILE A 110 -1.74 9.13 14.85
C ILE A 110 -2.03 9.09 13.36
N THR A 111 -1.12 9.66 12.58
CA THR A 111 -1.12 9.52 11.13
C THR A 111 -0.08 8.48 10.74
N ILE A 112 -0.51 7.37 10.14
CA ILE A 112 0.37 6.34 9.61
C ILE A 112 0.14 6.26 8.10
N GLN A 113 1.16 6.56 7.30
CA GLN A 113 1.07 6.55 5.82
C GLN A 113 -0.10 7.41 5.29
N GLY A 114 -0.26 8.61 5.85
CA GLY A 114 -1.32 9.56 5.47
C GLY A 114 -2.73 9.23 5.98
N LYS A 115 -2.91 8.10 6.69
CA LYS A 115 -4.19 7.76 7.33
C LYS A 115 -4.16 8.17 8.81
N GLU A 116 -5.00 9.13 9.16
CA GLU A 116 -5.14 9.65 10.52
C GLU A 116 -6.21 8.85 11.28
N GLU A 117 -5.87 8.33 12.47
CA GLU A 117 -6.76 7.54 13.32
C GLU A 117 -6.63 7.97 14.79
N ILE A 118 -7.66 7.74 15.61
CA ILE A 118 -7.61 7.97 17.05
C ILE A 118 -6.61 6.98 17.65
N PHE A 119 -5.50 7.46 18.19
CA PHE A 119 -4.48 6.63 18.83
C PHE A 119 -4.83 6.34 20.28
N SER A 120 -5.04 7.40 21.05
CA SER A 120 -5.33 7.32 22.47
C SER A 120 -6.14 8.53 22.92
N PHE A 121 -6.85 8.40 24.02
CA PHE A 121 -7.53 9.53 24.64
C PHE A 121 -7.58 9.37 26.16
N CYS A 122 -7.66 10.48 26.87
CA CYS A 122 -7.67 10.54 28.32
C CYS A 122 -8.92 11.26 28.81
N THR A 123 -9.53 10.69 29.82
CA THR A 123 -10.46 11.37 30.72
C THR A 123 -9.67 11.93 31.90
N ASN A 124 -10.32 12.64 32.83
CA ASN A 124 -9.66 13.10 34.05
C ASN A 124 -9.17 11.96 34.96
N GLN A 125 -9.67 10.73 34.77
CA GLN A 125 -9.38 9.60 35.65
C GLN A 125 -8.45 8.56 35.02
N GLN A 126 -8.54 8.38 33.69
CA GLN A 126 -7.87 7.27 33.00
C GLN A 126 -7.65 7.58 31.52
N CYS A 127 -6.62 6.96 30.96
CA CYS A 127 -6.26 7.01 29.54
C CYS A 127 -6.49 5.66 28.87
N PHE A 128 -6.98 5.72 27.64
CA PHE A 128 -7.31 4.57 26.82
C PHE A 128 -6.52 4.59 25.53
N LEU A 129 -5.98 3.43 25.16
CA LEU A 129 -5.36 3.19 23.87
C LEU A 129 -6.40 2.58 22.94
N ASN A 130 -6.69 3.26 21.84
CA ASN A 130 -7.61 2.76 20.83
C ASN A 130 -6.89 1.86 19.81
N ILE A 131 -5.60 2.09 19.55
CA ILE A 131 -4.81 1.37 18.54
C ILE A 131 -3.48 0.89 19.12
N ASP A 132 -3.14 -0.37 18.84
CA ASP A 132 -1.79 -0.89 18.97
C ASP A 132 -0.99 -0.61 17.67
N ILE A 133 0.00 0.28 17.77
CA ILE A 133 0.82 0.74 16.64
C ILE A 133 1.56 -0.43 15.98
N GLU A 134 2.10 -1.34 16.77
CA GLU A 134 2.92 -2.44 16.23
C GLU A 134 2.07 -3.43 15.46
N ARG A 135 0.89 -3.75 15.99
CA ARG A 135 -0.11 -4.54 15.26
C ARG A 135 -0.57 -3.83 13.98
N LYS A 136 -0.79 -2.51 14.01
CA LYS A 136 -1.20 -1.73 12.82
C LYS A 136 -0.11 -1.73 11.74
N LYS A 137 1.15 -1.49 12.12
CA LYS A 137 2.30 -1.60 11.20
C LYS A 137 2.41 -3.00 10.59
N ALA A 138 2.28 -4.05 11.41
CA ALA A 138 2.32 -5.42 10.94
C ALA A 138 1.22 -5.72 9.92
N ASN A 139 -0.01 -5.24 10.15
CA ASN A 139 -1.10 -5.40 9.20
C ASN A 139 -0.84 -4.66 7.88
N LEU A 140 -0.35 -3.41 7.93
CA LEU A 140 0.01 -2.65 6.73
C LEU A 140 1.12 -3.33 5.93
N ARG A 141 2.13 -3.92 6.58
CA ARG A 141 3.16 -4.72 5.92
C ARG A 141 2.56 -5.95 5.23
N TYR A 142 1.65 -6.64 5.90
CA TYR A 142 1.00 -7.82 5.34
C TYR A 142 0.20 -7.47 4.09
N GLU A 143 -0.62 -6.41 4.15
CA GLU A 143 -1.38 -5.90 3.00
C GLU A 143 -0.45 -5.49 1.85
N ALA A 144 0.64 -4.77 2.13
CA ALA A 144 1.61 -4.36 1.12
C ALA A 144 2.33 -5.56 0.47
N LYS A 145 2.73 -6.56 1.27
CA LYS A 145 3.34 -7.79 0.74
C LYS A 145 2.37 -8.58 -0.12
N LEU A 146 1.11 -8.73 0.34
CA LEU A 146 0.08 -9.44 -0.41
C LEU A 146 -0.20 -8.74 -1.74
N ALA A 147 -0.33 -7.41 -1.74
CA ALA A 147 -0.51 -6.63 -2.95
C ALA A 147 0.67 -6.78 -3.92
N ALA A 148 1.91 -6.77 -3.42
CA ALA A 148 3.09 -6.99 -4.25
C ALA A 148 3.09 -8.39 -4.89
N TRP A 149 2.74 -9.43 -4.13
CA TRP A 149 2.61 -10.79 -4.65
C TRP A 149 1.51 -10.93 -5.71
N VAL A 150 0.33 -10.38 -5.45
CA VAL A 150 -0.79 -10.39 -6.41
C VAL A 150 -0.37 -9.69 -7.71
N ALA A 151 0.28 -8.54 -7.60
CA ALA A 151 0.71 -7.78 -8.77
C ALA A 151 1.82 -8.50 -9.56
N LEU A 152 2.74 -9.19 -8.87
CA LEU A 152 3.72 -10.07 -9.51
C LEU A 152 3.05 -11.22 -10.26
N CYS A 153 2.06 -11.88 -9.66
CA CYS A 153 1.29 -12.94 -10.31
C CYS A 153 0.58 -12.44 -11.58
N LEU A 154 -0.02 -11.25 -11.54
CA LEU A 154 -0.67 -10.64 -12.71
C LEU A 154 0.31 -10.38 -13.86
N ILE A 155 1.54 -9.93 -13.55
CA ILE A 155 2.59 -9.75 -14.57
C ILE A 155 2.95 -11.09 -15.21
N ILE A 156 3.11 -12.15 -14.40
CA ILE A 156 3.45 -13.50 -14.90
C ILE A 156 2.33 -14.03 -15.80
N ILE A 157 1.07 -13.91 -15.39
CA ILE A 157 -0.09 -14.35 -16.17
C ILE A 157 -0.14 -13.60 -17.51
N SER A 158 -0.03 -12.27 -17.46
CA SER A 158 0.02 -11.44 -18.67
C SER A 158 1.14 -11.89 -19.60
N TYR A 159 2.35 -12.13 -19.09
CA TYR A 159 3.47 -12.62 -19.89
C TYR A 159 3.20 -13.97 -20.56
N ILE A 160 2.59 -14.92 -19.83
CA ILE A 160 2.21 -16.24 -20.37
C ILE A 160 1.19 -16.10 -21.50
N GLU A 161 0.16 -15.27 -21.32
CA GLU A 161 -0.87 -15.03 -22.35
C GLU A 161 -0.26 -14.50 -23.65
N SER A 162 0.69 -13.56 -23.57
CA SER A 162 1.40 -13.06 -24.75
C SER A 162 2.22 -14.14 -25.46
N LEU A 163 2.92 -15.00 -24.71
CA LEU A 163 3.67 -16.12 -25.30
C LEU A 163 2.75 -17.10 -26.04
N VAL A 164 1.57 -17.41 -25.46
CA VAL A 164 0.56 -18.26 -26.10
C VAL A 164 0.00 -17.58 -27.35
N GLY A 165 -0.31 -16.28 -27.28
CA GLY A 165 -0.80 -15.49 -28.42
C GLY A 165 0.17 -15.52 -29.61
N ILE A 166 1.46 -15.24 -29.36
CA ILE A 166 2.51 -15.28 -30.39
C ILE A 166 2.65 -16.68 -31.01
N ARG A 167 2.53 -17.74 -30.20
CA ARG A 167 2.60 -19.13 -30.69
C ARG A 167 1.39 -19.47 -31.58
N ASN A 168 0.20 -19.02 -31.21
CA ASN A 168 -1.02 -19.25 -31.98
C ASN A 168 -1.02 -18.48 -33.31
N GLU A 169 -0.53 -17.24 -33.35
CA GLU A 169 -0.36 -16.50 -34.61
C GLU A 169 0.64 -17.18 -35.55
N ARG A 170 1.76 -17.68 -35.03
CA ARG A 170 2.73 -18.45 -35.84
C ARG A 170 2.11 -19.72 -36.43
N ARG A 171 1.28 -20.44 -35.67
CA ARG A 171 0.54 -21.61 -36.18
C ARG A 171 -0.48 -21.24 -37.25
N LYS A 172 -1.21 -20.12 -37.10
CA LYS A 172 -2.14 -19.65 -38.14
C LYS A 172 -1.42 -19.34 -39.45
N LYS A 173 -0.28 -18.66 -39.40
CA LYS A 173 0.54 -18.35 -40.58
C LYS A 173 1.14 -19.60 -41.24
N SER A 174 1.51 -20.63 -40.48
CA SER A 174 2.01 -21.88 -41.06
C SER A 174 0.92 -22.68 -41.77
N VAL A 175 -0.32 -22.67 -41.26
CA VAL A 175 -1.45 -23.37 -41.89
C VAL A 175 -1.92 -22.66 -43.16
N SER A 176 -1.94 -21.31 -43.18
CA SER A 176 -2.33 -20.56 -44.39
C SER A 176 -1.35 -20.75 -45.55
N ASN A 177 -0.05 -20.95 -45.27
CA ASN A 177 0.97 -21.17 -46.30
C ASN A 177 0.99 -22.59 -46.87
N ILE A 178 0.25 -23.55 -46.29
CA ILE A 178 0.12 -24.91 -46.82
C ILE A 178 -1.03 -25.01 -47.85
N HIS A 179 -1.92 -24.02 -47.88
CA HIS A 179 -3.08 -23.96 -48.78
C HIS A 179 -2.89 -23.01 -49.99
N LEU A 180 -1.65 -22.59 -50.25
CA LEU A 180 -1.22 -21.78 -51.40
C LEU A 180 -0.20 -22.57 -52.21
#